data_AF-A0A968ZR85-F1
#
_entry.id   AF-A0A968ZR85-F1
#
_cell.length_a   1.000
_cell.length_b   1.000
_cell.length_c   1.000
_cell.angle_alpha   90.00
_cell.angle_beta   90.00
_cell.angle_gamma   90.00
#
_symmetry.space_group_name_H-M   'P 1'
#
loop_
_entity.id
_entity.type
_entity.pdbx_description
1 polymer ?
#
loop_
_entity_poly.entity_id
_entity_poly.type
_entity_poly.pdbx_seq_one_letter_code
_entity_poly.pdbx_strand_id
1 'polypeptide(L)'
;MTVIHEWTLKLAETVAPDEVYLAPSIAASYIASRYADETSGDSTQANSQSLNSTCEPCSIHLFLPLVLRSIEQASNQLVDMLSSPTMHDIVTNVIPLATLLIQFKECSLHEKSHAQAQHTMNLLESVEELDEKLANEYPACKEVVEDISNTLSNSGIPKEISEITAWKTFRQFVENQKSGLEYLRKLK
;
A
#
# COMPACT_ATOMS: atom_id res chain seq x y z
N MET A 1 -6.25 -5.59 22.19
CA MET A 1 -6.47 -5.28 20.77
C MET A 1 -5.77 -6.38 19.98
N THR A 2 -6.42 -7.03 18.99
CA THR A 2 -5.79 -8.11 18.21
C THR A 2 -4.82 -7.52 17.19
N VAL A 3 -3.78 -8.27 16.79
CA VAL A 3 -2.82 -7.84 15.76
C VAL A 3 -3.51 -7.52 14.42
N ILE A 4 -4.58 -8.25 14.08
CA ILE A 4 -5.40 -7.96 12.90
C ILE A 4 -6.07 -6.58 13.00
N HIS A 5 -6.62 -6.25 14.17
CA HIS A 5 -7.25 -4.94 14.41
C HIS A 5 -6.23 -3.80 14.36
N GLU A 6 -5.06 -3.97 14.98
CA GLU A 6 -3.98 -2.97 14.93
C GLU A 6 -3.52 -2.70 13.49
N TRP A 7 -3.31 -3.75 12.70
CA TRP A 7 -2.86 -3.61 11.32
C TRP A 7 -3.93 -3.07 10.39
N THR A 8 -5.20 -3.39 10.63
CA THR A 8 -6.32 -2.78 9.92
C THR A 8 -6.31 -1.26 10.07
N LEU A 9 -6.05 -0.75 11.27
CA LEU A 9 -5.97 0.69 11.53
C LEU A 9 -4.75 1.30 10.82
N LYS A 10 -3.56 0.69 10.94
CA LYS A 10 -2.35 1.16 10.25
C LYS A 10 -2.50 1.22 8.73
N LEU A 11 -3.20 0.25 8.15
CA LEU A 11 -3.49 0.23 6.70
C LEU A 11 -4.56 1.25 6.31
N ALA A 12 -5.54 1.51 7.18
CA ALA A 12 -6.50 2.57 6.95
C ALA A 12 -5.85 3.97 6.98
N GLU A 13 -4.88 4.17 7.87
CA GLU A 13 -4.11 5.43 7.95
C GLU A 13 -3.35 5.74 6.65
N THR A 14 -2.95 4.73 5.87
CA THR A 14 -2.22 4.96 4.60
C THR A 14 -3.14 5.41 3.46
N VAL A 15 -4.44 5.12 3.54
CA VAL A 15 -5.39 5.29 2.44
C VAL A 15 -6.47 6.35 2.71
N ALA A 16 -6.92 6.46 3.96
CA ALA A 16 -8.02 7.33 4.36
C ALA A 16 -7.86 7.72 5.84
N PRO A 17 -6.87 8.57 6.17
CA PRO A 17 -6.56 8.94 7.56
C PRO A 17 -7.75 9.57 8.29
N ASP A 18 -8.62 10.28 7.57
CA ASP A 18 -9.81 10.93 8.12
C ASP A 18 -10.97 9.95 8.42
N GLU A 19 -10.89 8.71 7.90
CA GLU A 19 -11.93 7.69 8.00
C GLU A 19 -11.47 6.43 8.78
N VAL A 20 -10.30 6.46 9.42
CA VAL A 20 -9.68 5.32 10.13
C VAL A 20 -10.63 4.66 11.14
N TYR A 21 -11.52 5.43 11.75
CA TYR A 21 -12.52 4.92 12.70
C TYR A 21 -13.49 3.89 12.10
N LEU A 22 -13.65 3.86 10.77
CA LEU A 22 -14.47 2.89 10.04
C LEU A 22 -13.73 1.57 9.79
N ALA A 23 -12.39 1.58 9.84
CA ALA A 23 -11.55 0.46 9.43
C ALA A 23 -11.87 -0.87 10.15
N PRO A 24 -12.11 -0.92 11.48
CA PRO A 24 -12.44 -2.16 12.14
C PRO A 24 -13.71 -2.83 11.61
N SER A 25 -14.73 -2.04 11.27
CA SER A 25 -16.00 -2.56 10.74
C SER A 25 -15.85 -3.12 9.32
N ILE A 26 -15.01 -2.46 8.52
CA ILE A 26 -14.69 -2.87 7.15
C ILE A 26 -13.89 -4.16 7.16
N ALA A 27 -12.86 -4.26 8.01
CA ALA A 27 -12.07 -5.50 8.12
C ALA A 27 -12.89 -6.67 8.65
N ALA A 28 -13.77 -6.44 9.62
CA ALA A 28 -14.67 -7.49 10.10
C ALA A 28 -15.57 -8.01 8.97
N SER A 29 -16.09 -7.12 8.13
CA SER A 29 -16.91 -7.47 6.97
C SER A 29 -16.09 -8.24 5.91
N TYR A 30 -14.87 -7.78 5.62
CA TYR A 30 -13.95 -8.44 4.68
C TYR A 30 -13.63 -9.87 5.11
N ILE A 31 -13.25 -10.06 6.39
CA ILE A 31 -12.92 -11.37 6.95
C ILE A 31 -14.15 -12.29 6.93
N ALA A 32 -15.33 -11.77 7.29
CA ALA A 32 -16.57 -12.54 7.24
C ALA A 32 -16.90 -13.02 5.82
N SER A 33 -16.73 -12.17 4.80
CA SER A 33 -16.91 -12.55 3.40
C SER A 33 -15.92 -13.62 2.94
N ARG A 34 -14.66 -13.57 3.38
CA ARG A 34 -13.65 -14.59 3.06
C ARG A 34 -14.06 -15.98 3.55
N TYR A 35 -14.58 -16.09 4.77
CA TYR A 35 -15.07 -17.36 5.29
C TYR A 35 -16.35 -17.85 4.60
N ALA A 36 -17.17 -16.94 4.06
CA ALA A 36 -18.34 -17.30 3.27
C ALA A 36 -17.97 -17.86 1.89
N ASP A 37 -17.00 -17.27 1.19
CA ASP A 37 -16.49 -17.78 -0.09
C ASP A 37 -15.82 -19.16 0.04
N GLU A 38 -15.25 -19.49 1.21
CA GLU A 38 -14.71 -20.83 1.49
C GLU A 38 -15.81 -21.90 1.70
N THR A 39 -17.06 -21.49 2.00
CA THR A 39 -18.20 -22.42 2.20
C THR A 39 -19.14 -22.49 0.99
N SER A 40 -19.14 -21.50 0.11
CA SER A 40 -19.84 -21.52 -1.16
C SER A 40 -18.86 -21.24 -2.27
N GLY A 41 -18.48 -22.28 -3.02
CA GLY A 41 -17.79 -22.13 -4.29
C GLY A 41 -18.74 -21.48 -5.30
N ASP A 42 -18.91 -20.16 -5.21
CA ASP A 42 -19.57 -19.39 -6.25
C ASP A 42 -18.93 -18.01 -6.36
N SER A 43 -18.39 -17.77 -7.55
CA SER A 43 -17.64 -16.58 -7.94
C SER A 43 -18.52 -15.35 -7.91
N THR A 44 -18.43 -14.52 -6.87
CA THR A 44 -19.02 -13.19 -6.91
C THR A 44 -17.98 -12.20 -7.43
N GLN A 45 -17.99 -11.98 -8.75
CA GLN A 45 -17.40 -10.78 -9.36
C GLN A 45 -18.07 -9.55 -8.73
N ALA A 46 -17.40 -8.93 -7.77
CA ALA A 46 -17.79 -7.62 -7.28
C ALA A 46 -17.53 -6.59 -8.40
N ASN A 47 -18.62 -5.96 -8.84
CA ASN A 47 -18.66 -4.90 -9.84
C ASN A 47 -17.53 -3.87 -9.64
N SER A 48 -16.54 -3.89 -10.52
CA SER A 48 -15.61 -2.80 -10.74
C SER A 48 -16.34 -1.67 -11.49
N GLN A 49 -16.99 -0.78 -10.73
CA GLN A 49 -17.34 0.53 -11.28
C GLN A 49 -16.04 1.27 -11.57
N SER A 50 -15.78 1.47 -12.86
CA SER A 50 -14.71 2.32 -13.38
C SER A 50 -14.80 3.71 -12.74
N LEU A 51 -13.85 4.01 -11.84
CA LEU A 51 -13.64 5.32 -11.23
C LEU A 51 -13.05 6.26 -12.30
N ASN A 52 -13.93 6.80 -13.14
CA ASN A 52 -13.53 7.82 -14.11
C ASN A 52 -13.29 9.17 -13.41
N SER A 53 -12.02 9.58 -13.44
CA SER A 53 -11.57 10.97 -13.65
C SER A 53 -12.19 12.10 -12.82
N THR A 54 -12.26 11.94 -11.50
CA THR A 54 -12.29 13.09 -10.58
C THR A 54 -11.67 12.69 -9.26
N CYS A 55 -10.71 13.50 -8.80
CA CYS A 55 -9.97 13.33 -7.55
C CYS A 55 -10.88 13.62 -6.34
N GLU A 56 -11.98 12.87 -6.19
CA GLU A 56 -12.69 12.78 -4.92
C GLU A 56 -11.91 11.81 -4.01
N PRO A 57 -11.83 12.09 -2.70
CA PRO A 57 -11.23 11.16 -1.76
C PRO A 57 -11.96 9.83 -1.88
N CYS A 58 -11.27 8.80 -2.38
CA CYS A 58 -11.85 7.48 -2.51
C CYS A 58 -12.23 6.99 -1.11
N SER A 59 -13.52 6.72 -0.90
CA SER A 59 -14.02 6.28 0.41
C SER A 59 -13.25 5.06 0.90
N ILE A 60 -12.92 5.05 2.20
CA ILE A 60 -12.29 3.92 2.89
C ILE A 60 -13.00 2.58 2.63
N HIS A 61 -14.32 2.60 2.39
CA HIS A 61 -15.13 1.43 2.08
C HIS A 61 -14.76 0.75 0.76
N LEU A 62 -14.20 1.50 -0.20
CA LEU A 62 -13.68 0.96 -1.46
C LEU A 62 -12.20 0.62 -1.32
N PHE A 63 -11.43 1.50 -0.68
CA PHE A 63 -9.97 1.42 -0.70
C PHE A 63 -9.39 0.36 0.24
N LEU A 64 -9.90 0.29 1.47
CA LEU A 64 -9.33 -0.59 2.49
C LEU A 64 -9.51 -2.09 2.15
N PRO A 65 -10.68 -2.57 1.66
CA PRO A 65 -10.81 -3.96 1.23
C PRO A 65 -9.84 -4.34 0.11
N LEU A 66 -9.60 -3.42 -0.84
CA LEU A 66 -8.67 -3.63 -1.94
C LEU A 66 -7.23 -3.72 -1.42
N VAL A 67 -6.82 -2.85 -0.50
CA VAL A 67 -5.50 -2.94 0.13
C VAL A 67 -5.32 -4.23 0.91
N LEU A 68 -6.32 -4.66 1.69
CA LEU A 68 -6.28 -5.93 2.42
C LEU A 68 -6.07 -7.11 1.46
N ARG A 69 -6.81 -7.13 0.34
CA ARG A 69 -6.66 -8.14 -0.72
C ARG A 69 -5.28 -8.10 -1.38
N SER A 70 -4.76 -6.92 -1.71
CA SER A 70 -3.44 -6.78 -2.32
C SER A 70 -2.34 -7.30 -1.40
N ILE A 71 -2.45 -7.04 -0.09
CA ILE A 71 -1.49 -7.55 0.91
C ILE A 71 -1.59 -9.07 1.05
N GLU A 72 -2.80 -9.62 1.02
CA GLU A 72 -3.02 -11.06 1.06
C GLU A 72 -2.34 -11.76 -0.14
N GLN A 73 -2.45 -11.18 -1.34
CA GLN A 73 -1.80 -11.67 -2.54
C GLN A 73 -0.26 -11.56 -2.47
N ALA A 74 0.27 -10.43 -1.99
CA ALA A 74 1.70 -10.20 -1.81
C ALA A 74 2.29 -10.85 -0.53
N SER A 75 1.47 -11.56 0.26
CA SER A 75 1.82 -11.95 1.63
C SER A 75 3.06 -12.85 1.72
N ASN A 76 3.28 -13.75 0.75
CA ASN A 76 4.45 -14.62 0.75
C ASN A 76 5.75 -13.83 0.53
N GLN A 77 5.79 -12.97 -0.49
CA GLN A 77 6.95 -12.13 -0.76
C GLN A 77 7.23 -11.16 0.40
N LEU A 78 6.17 -10.58 1.00
CA LEU A 78 6.31 -9.74 2.19
C LEU A 78 6.90 -10.52 3.37
N VAL A 79 6.47 -11.76 3.62
CA VAL A 79 7.03 -12.61 4.67
C VAL A 79 8.51 -12.91 4.40
N ASP A 80 8.85 -13.28 3.17
CA ASP A 80 10.22 -13.62 2.78
C ASP A 80 11.14 -12.41 2.95
N MET A 81 10.70 -11.24 2.50
CA MET A 81 11.47 -10.01 2.62
C MET A 81 11.63 -9.55 4.06
N LEU A 82 10.55 -9.52 4.84
CA LEU A 82 10.60 -9.12 6.25
C LEU A 82 11.39 -10.11 7.11
N SER A 83 11.59 -11.35 6.64
CA SER A 83 12.43 -12.35 7.31
C SER A 83 13.88 -12.33 6.81
N SER A 84 14.22 -11.49 5.83
CA SER A 84 15.55 -11.43 5.22
C SER A 84 16.61 -10.89 6.18
N PRO A 85 17.85 -11.41 6.14
CA PRO A 85 18.98 -10.82 6.86
C PRO A 85 19.34 -9.42 6.36
N THR A 86 18.96 -9.04 5.14
CA THR A 86 19.18 -7.71 4.56
C THR A 86 18.18 -6.64 5.02
N MET A 87 17.29 -6.98 5.96
CA MET A 87 16.24 -6.07 6.44
C MET A 87 16.79 -4.78 7.04
N HIS A 88 17.96 -4.83 7.67
CA HIS A 88 18.62 -3.63 8.20
C HIS A 88 19.00 -2.64 7.08
N ASP A 89 19.48 -3.16 5.94
CA ASP A 89 19.83 -2.35 4.78
C ASP A 89 18.57 -1.76 4.12
N ILE A 90 17.47 -2.52 4.09
CA ILE A 90 16.18 -2.03 3.59
C ILE A 90 15.67 -0.87 4.47
N VAL A 91 15.69 -1.02 5.79
CA VAL A 91 15.29 0.07 6.70
C VAL A 91 16.17 1.31 6.52
N THR A 92 17.48 1.12 6.41
CA THR A 92 18.44 2.23 6.39
C THR A 92 18.46 2.95 5.03
N ASN A 93 18.31 2.23 3.92
CA ASN A 93 18.51 2.77 2.58
C ASN A 93 17.21 2.90 1.78
N VAL A 94 16.29 1.94 1.86
CA VAL A 94 15.06 1.94 1.05
C VAL A 94 14.00 2.87 1.63
N ILE A 95 13.83 2.93 2.95
CA ILE A 95 12.78 3.77 3.57
C ILE A 95 12.96 5.27 3.31
N PRO A 96 14.18 5.84 3.42
CA PRO A 96 14.40 7.24 3.04
C PRO A 96 14.04 7.51 1.58
N LEU A 97 14.46 6.63 0.66
CA LEU A 97 14.16 6.76 -0.78
C LEU A 97 12.66 6.66 -1.07
N ALA A 98 11.99 5.66 -0.49
CA ALA A 98 10.55 5.48 -0.61
C ALA A 98 9.78 6.69 -0.03
N THR A 99 10.25 7.27 1.07
CA THR A 99 9.63 8.46 1.68
C THR A 99 9.72 9.67 0.75
N LEU A 100 10.88 9.91 0.14
CA LEU A 100 11.07 10.99 -0.83
C LEU A 100 10.17 10.80 -2.06
N LEU A 101 10.10 9.57 -2.59
CA LEU A 101 9.22 9.23 -3.71
C LEU A 101 7.74 9.46 -3.39
N ILE A 102 7.27 9.01 -2.22
CA ILE A 102 5.89 9.24 -1.76
C ILE A 102 5.60 10.75 -1.71
N GLN A 103 6.44 11.52 -1.01
CA GLN A 103 6.26 12.96 -0.85
C GLN A 103 6.21 13.69 -2.20
N PHE A 104 7.08 13.31 -3.15
CA PHE A 104 7.08 13.91 -4.47
C PHE A 104 5.78 13.61 -5.22
N LYS A 105 5.37 12.34 -5.27
CA LYS A 105 4.17 11.91 -5.99
C LYS A 105 2.89 12.49 -5.37
N GLU A 106 2.84 12.68 -4.05
CA GLU A 106 1.73 13.38 -3.40
C GLU A 106 1.71 14.88 -3.74
N CYS A 107 2.89 15.53 -3.78
CA CYS A 107 3.00 16.93 -4.21
C CYS A 107 2.52 17.14 -5.65
N SER A 108 2.78 16.20 -6.56
CA SER A 108 2.35 16.30 -7.95
C SER A 108 0.84 16.09 -8.14
N LEU A 109 0.21 15.28 -7.29
CA LEU A 109 -1.25 15.06 -7.32
C LEU A 109 -2.05 16.27 -6.80
N HIS A 110 -1.48 17.03 -5.86
CA HIS A 110 -2.11 18.23 -5.32
C HIS A 110 -1.65 19.49 -6.09
N GLU A 111 -2.25 19.77 -7.26
CA GLU A 111 -1.97 20.93 -8.15
C GLU A 111 -1.94 22.31 -7.46
N LYS A 112 -2.35 22.46 -6.20
CA LYS A 112 -2.36 23.73 -5.45
C LYS A 112 -1.00 24.21 -4.94
N SER A 113 0.10 23.51 -5.22
CA SER A 113 1.41 23.80 -4.63
C SER A 113 2.54 23.89 -5.67
N HIS A 114 2.27 24.59 -6.77
CA HIS A 114 3.24 24.82 -7.85
C HIS A 114 4.57 25.40 -7.35
N ALA A 115 4.55 26.19 -6.26
CA ALA A 115 5.73 26.80 -5.64
C ALA A 115 6.55 25.85 -4.75
N GLN A 116 5.91 24.86 -4.10
CA GLN A 116 6.62 23.88 -3.24
C GLN A 116 7.17 22.72 -4.08
N ALA A 117 6.45 22.30 -5.14
CA ALA A 117 6.92 21.30 -6.09
C ALA A 117 8.20 21.75 -6.82
N GLN A 118 8.28 23.04 -7.21
CA GLN A 118 9.49 23.63 -7.80
C GLN A 118 10.67 23.73 -6.82
N HIS A 119 10.43 23.89 -5.52
CA HIS A 119 11.50 23.90 -4.52
C HIS A 119 12.02 22.48 -4.21
N THR A 120 11.15 21.46 -4.26
CA THR A 120 11.54 20.05 -4.12
C THR A 120 12.27 19.54 -5.36
N MET A 121 11.92 20.02 -6.56
CA MET A 121 12.61 19.72 -7.83
C MET A 121 14.08 20.16 -7.87
N ASN A 122 14.50 21.13 -7.05
CA ASN A 122 15.88 21.61 -7.01
C ASN A 122 16.80 20.81 -6.08
N LEU A 123 16.30 19.79 -5.37
CA LEU A 123 17.03 19.07 -4.31
C LEU A 123 17.23 17.57 -4.57
N LEU A 124 16.64 17.00 -5.62
CA LEU A 124 16.69 15.55 -5.88
C LEU A 124 17.20 15.27 -7.30
N GLU A 125 18.15 14.32 -7.39
CA GLU A 125 18.26 13.38 -8.53
C GLU A 125 16.83 13.01 -8.96
N SER A 126 16.52 13.04 -10.25
CA SER A 126 15.14 12.99 -10.76
C SER A 126 14.31 11.84 -10.16
N VAL A 127 12.97 11.95 -10.14
CA VAL A 127 12.10 10.86 -9.63
C VAL A 127 12.40 9.54 -10.36
N GLU A 128 12.72 9.66 -11.64
CA GLU A 128 13.17 8.60 -12.51
C GLU A 128 14.47 7.95 -12.01
N GLU A 129 15.46 8.75 -11.58
CA GLU A 129 16.70 8.23 -10.99
C GLU A 129 16.47 7.52 -9.64
N LEU A 130 15.59 8.05 -8.79
CA LEU A 130 15.21 7.40 -7.53
C LEU A 130 14.51 6.06 -7.76
N ASP A 131 13.59 6.02 -8.72
CA ASP A 131 12.86 4.81 -9.08
C ASP A 131 13.80 3.77 -9.72
N GLU A 132 14.71 4.21 -10.60
CA GLU A 132 15.74 3.37 -11.22
C GLU A 132 16.71 2.81 -10.17
N LYS A 133 17.13 3.62 -9.20
CA LYS A 133 17.99 3.17 -8.10
C LYS A 133 17.32 2.08 -7.27
N LEU A 134 16.04 2.24 -6.93
CA LEU A 134 15.28 1.22 -6.21
C LEU A 134 15.10 -0.05 -7.03
N ALA A 135 14.83 0.07 -8.34
CA ALA A 135 14.71 -1.08 -9.23
C ALA A 135 16.02 -1.87 -9.35
N ASN A 136 17.16 -1.17 -9.43
CA ASN A 136 18.47 -1.79 -9.62
C ASN A 136 19.09 -2.34 -8.33
N GLU A 137 19.03 -1.59 -7.24
CA GLU A 137 19.67 -1.97 -5.97
C GLU A 137 18.77 -2.86 -5.09
N TYR A 138 17.44 -2.71 -5.22
CA TYR A 138 16.46 -3.38 -4.36
C TYR A 138 15.29 -4.00 -5.15
N PRO A 139 15.57 -4.89 -6.13
CA PRO A 139 14.55 -5.42 -7.04
C PRO A 139 13.40 -6.13 -6.31
N ALA A 140 13.68 -6.85 -5.22
CA ALA A 140 12.65 -7.51 -4.42
C ALA A 140 11.69 -6.52 -3.73
N CYS A 141 12.16 -5.34 -3.34
CA CYS A 141 11.30 -4.30 -2.78
C CYS A 141 10.37 -3.74 -3.87
N LYS A 142 10.93 -3.51 -5.05
CA LYS A 142 10.19 -3.00 -6.21
C LYS A 142 9.11 -3.98 -6.66
N GLU A 143 9.42 -5.28 -6.75
CA GLU A 143 8.48 -6.34 -7.13
C GLU A 143 7.25 -6.37 -6.20
N VAL A 144 7.46 -6.35 -4.87
CA VAL A 144 6.35 -6.35 -3.90
C VAL A 144 5.48 -5.10 -4.04
N VAL A 145 6.10 -3.94 -4.22
CA VAL A 145 5.36 -2.68 -4.42
C VAL A 145 4.58 -2.71 -5.73
N GLU A 146 5.17 -3.26 -6.80
CA GLU A 146 4.50 -3.42 -8.08
C GLU A 146 3.31 -4.38 -8.00
N ASP A 147 3.43 -5.50 -7.29
CA ASP A 147 2.34 -6.45 -7.11
C ASP A 147 1.16 -5.82 -6.35
N ILE A 148 1.44 -5.09 -5.27
CA ILE A 148 0.40 -4.34 -4.53
C ILE A 148 -0.22 -3.28 -5.44
N SER A 149 0.60 -2.49 -6.15
CA SER A 149 0.15 -1.41 -7.04
C SER A 149 -0.68 -1.94 -8.21
N ASN A 150 -0.26 -3.02 -8.85
CA ASN A 150 -0.97 -3.64 -9.96
C ASN A 150 -2.31 -4.20 -9.52
N THR A 151 -2.37 -4.82 -8.34
CA THR A 151 -3.64 -5.32 -7.80
C THR A 151 -4.64 -4.18 -7.56
N LEU A 152 -4.18 -3.07 -6.97
CA LEU A 152 -4.99 -1.88 -6.75
C LEU A 152 -5.44 -1.27 -8.08
N SER A 153 -4.53 -1.14 -9.04
CA SER A 153 -4.81 -0.53 -10.34
C SER A 153 -5.77 -1.37 -11.19
N ASN A 154 -5.61 -2.69 -11.19
CA ASN A 154 -6.53 -3.63 -11.83
C ASN A 154 -7.93 -3.61 -11.21
N SER A 155 -8.05 -3.10 -9.97
CA SER A 155 -9.33 -2.93 -9.27
C SER A 155 -10.00 -1.59 -9.55
N GLY A 156 -9.43 -0.76 -10.44
CA GLY A 156 -10.00 0.51 -10.87
C GLY A 156 -9.42 1.74 -10.16
N ILE A 157 -8.41 1.58 -9.31
CA ILE A 157 -7.71 2.71 -8.69
C ILE A 157 -6.72 3.32 -9.70
N PRO A 158 -6.63 4.65 -9.84
CA PRO A 158 -5.62 5.29 -10.68
C PRO A 158 -4.21 4.80 -10.37
N LYS A 159 -3.37 4.62 -11.39
CA LYS A 159 -2.05 3.97 -11.24
C LYS A 159 -1.15 4.76 -10.28
N GLU A 160 -1.18 6.08 -10.37
CA GLU A 160 -0.39 6.99 -9.54
C GLU A 160 -0.77 6.86 -8.06
N ILE A 161 -2.07 6.81 -7.76
CA ILE A 161 -2.57 6.61 -6.38
C ILE A 161 -2.21 5.20 -5.90
N SER A 162 -2.36 4.19 -6.76
CA SER A 162 -2.01 2.80 -6.46
C SER A 162 -0.55 2.64 -6.08
N GLU A 163 0.37 3.30 -6.79
CA GLU A 163 1.80 3.29 -6.48
C GLU A 163 2.13 3.99 -5.16
N ILE A 164 1.53 5.14 -4.88
CA ILE A 164 1.72 5.84 -3.60
C ILE A 164 1.25 4.97 -2.44
N THR A 165 0.05 4.40 -2.56
CA THR A 165 -0.51 3.51 -1.54
C THR A 165 0.34 2.26 -1.36
N ALA A 166 0.84 1.67 -2.44
CA ALA A 166 1.73 0.51 -2.36
C ALA A 166 3.02 0.83 -1.60
N TRP A 167 3.67 1.96 -1.91
CA TRP A 167 4.87 2.41 -1.18
C TRP A 167 4.59 2.73 0.30
N LYS A 168 3.48 3.39 0.62
CA LYS A 168 3.07 3.63 2.02
C LYS A 168 2.83 2.34 2.78
N THR A 169 2.13 1.40 2.16
CA THR A 169 1.82 0.08 2.74
C THR A 169 3.10 -0.71 2.98
N PHE A 170 3.98 -0.76 1.98
CA PHE A 170 5.29 -1.39 2.08
C PHE A 170 6.12 -0.81 3.23
N ARG A 171 6.21 0.53 3.30
CA ARG A 171 6.91 1.24 4.36
C ARG A 171 6.39 0.88 5.76
N GLN A 172 5.07 0.80 5.95
CA GLN A 172 4.48 0.40 7.23
C GLN A 172 4.95 -0.99 7.68
N PHE A 173 5.01 -1.95 6.75
CA PHE A 173 5.53 -3.30 7.01
C PHE A 173 7.00 -3.31 7.41
N VAL A 174 7.82 -2.54 6.71
CA VAL A 174 9.26 -2.43 6.99
C VAL A 174 9.52 -1.78 8.36
N GLU A 175 8.87 -0.65 8.65
CA GLU A 175 9.05 0.07 9.91
C GLU A 175 8.51 -0.71 11.12
N ASN A 176 7.51 -1.56 10.91
CA ASN A 176 6.88 -2.39 11.95
C ASN A 176 7.14 -3.88 11.74
N GLN A 177 8.34 -4.25 11.26
CA GLN A 177 8.72 -5.61 10.82
C GLN A 177 8.15 -6.73 11.71
N LYS A 178 8.36 -6.67 13.03
CA LYS A 178 7.96 -7.74 13.96
C LYS A 178 6.44 -7.93 14.02
N SER A 179 5.68 -6.85 14.18
CA SER A 179 4.21 -6.95 14.25
C SER A 179 3.62 -7.19 12.86
N GLY A 180 4.27 -6.73 11.80
CA GLY A 180 3.87 -6.99 10.40
C GLY A 180 4.00 -8.45 10.03
N LEU A 181 5.12 -9.09 10.41
CA LEU A 181 5.28 -10.54 10.27
C LEU A 181 4.21 -11.32 11.05
N GLU A 182 3.85 -10.88 12.26
CA GLU A 182 2.79 -11.54 13.03
C GLU A 182 1.42 -11.39 12.35
N TYR A 183 1.14 -10.22 11.75
CA TYR A 183 -0.07 -9.99 10.98
C TYR A 183 -0.15 -10.89 9.74
N LEU A 184 0.90 -10.92 8.92
CA LEU A 184 0.93 -11.74 7.70
C LEU A 184 0.79 -13.23 8.01
N ARG A 185 1.35 -13.71 9.13
CA ARG A 185 1.18 -15.09 9.59
C ARG A 185 -0.24 -15.41 10.04
N LYS A 186 -1.02 -14.42 10.48
CA LYS A 186 -2.43 -14.58 10.89
C LYS A 186 -3.42 -14.41 9.73
N LEU A 187 -2.97 -13.88 8.59
CA LEU A 187 -3.75 -13.82 7.35
C LEU A 187 -3.79 -15.16 6.61
N LYS A 188 -2.84 -16.06 6.90
CA LYS A 188 -2.83 -17.45 6.41
C LYS A 188 -3.75 -18.32 7.26
#